data_AF-A0A6A6P698-F1
#
_entry.id   AF-A0A6A6P698-F1
#
_cell.length_a   1.000
_cell.length_b   1.000
_cell.length_c   1.000
_cell.angle_alpha   90.00
_cell.angle_beta   90.00
_cell.angle_gamma   90.00
#
_symmetry.space_group_name_H-M   'P 1'
#
loop_
_entity.id
_entity.type
_entity.pdbx_description
1 polymer ?
#
loop_
_entity_poly.entity_id
_entity_poly.type
_entity_poly.pdbx_seq_one_letter_code
_entity_poly.pdbx_strand_id
1 'polypeptide(L)'
;MQLVWEHVDRDADSPNDLFAEVFSTNDLARTVQSFGKHCEDILSWACFTYRGYLMPATGQLRILNMPKIHQFVLANASPDLESRFEAEVQASGGHDTTRIVFHGTRFDRLYPILQQGLQVCSGTNLEIHGAISGNGIYAANEPSYALQYAHQLDHAWRNSKFKKVRVLLGVELAGTGNLLTNRGVWVVSNPDRLMVRYIFVLEEGANAPLAMHIAQPIMSGISMLKAAKNAKK
;
A
#
# COMPACT_ATOMS: atom_id res chain seq x y z
N MET A 1 -32.67 36.05 35.08
CA MET A 1 -31.29 35.55 35.16
C MET A 1 -30.92 35.05 33.78
N GLN A 2 -30.27 35.92 33.01
CA GLN A 2 -30.05 35.78 31.57
C GLN A 2 -28.61 35.33 31.36
N LEU A 3 -28.41 34.12 30.83
CA LEU A 3 -27.08 33.63 30.45
C LEU A 3 -26.80 34.11 29.03
N VAL A 4 -25.85 35.03 28.93
CA VAL A 4 -25.22 35.51 27.70
C VAL A 4 -24.26 34.40 27.24
N TRP A 5 -24.53 33.84 26.06
CA TRP A 5 -23.51 33.10 25.31
C TRP A 5 -22.87 34.09 24.35
N GLU A 6 -21.64 34.51 24.67
CA GLU A 6 -20.80 35.24 23.74
C GLU A 6 -20.57 34.36 22.50
N HIS A 7 -21.04 34.85 21.35
CA HIS A 7 -20.60 34.37 20.04
C HIS A 7 -19.11 34.69 19.92
N VAL A 8 -18.28 33.69 20.13
CA VAL A 8 -16.95 33.67 19.54
C VAL A 8 -17.16 33.21 18.10
N ASP A 9 -17.28 34.17 17.19
CA ASP A 9 -17.04 33.93 15.76
C ASP A 9 -15.64 33.34 15.63
N ARG A 10 -15.58 32.01 15.47
CA ARG A 10 -14.39 31.34 14.96
C ARG A 10 -14.63 31.13 13.49
N ASP A 11 -13.99 31.98 12.70
CA ASP A 11 -13.89 31.85 11.24
C ASP A 11 -13.29 30.48 10.90
N ALA A 12 -14.16 29.48 10.71
CA ALA A 12 -13.82 28.18 10.15
C ALA A 12 -13.80 28.28 8.62
N ASP A 13 -13.08 29.25 8.07
CA ASP A 13 -13.09 29.57 6.63
C ASP A 13 -11.93 28.92 5.85
N SER A 14 -11.27 27.94 6.46
CA SER A 14 -10.24 27.15 5.80
C SER A 14 -10.74 25.71 5.63
N PRO A 15 -10.92 25.23 4.37
CA PRO A 15 -11.15 23.82 4.08
C PRO A 15 -10.11 22.89 4.74
N ASN A 16 -8.97 23.44 5.21
CA ASN A 16 -7.88 22.70 5.82
C ASN A 16 -8.10 22.36 7.29
N ASP A 17 -8.88 23.11 8.09
CA ASP A 17 -9.05 22.76 9.52
C ASP A 17 -10.03 21.60 9.70
N LEU A 18 -10.98 21.56 8.79
CA LEU A 18 -11.97 20.54 8.59
C LEU A 18 -11.34 19.12 8.45
N PHE A 19 -10.43 18.88 7.49
CA PHE A 19 -9.90 17.52 7.27
C PHE A 19 -9.04 16.94 8.41
N ALA A 20 -8.58 17.74 9.39
CA ALA A 20 -7.85 17.22 10.55
C ALA A 20 -8.76 16.50 11.55
N GLU A 21 -10.04 16.89 11.62
CA GLU A 21 -11.03 16.27 12.50
C GLU A 21 -11.47 14.87 12.03
N VAL A 22 -11.40 14.57 10.72
CA VAL A 22 -11.84 13.29 10.09
C VAL A 22 -11.27 12.06 10.79
N PHE A 23 -10.02 12.15 11.21
CA PHE A 23 -9.24 11.00 11.67
C PHE A 23 -9.10 10.93 13.19
N SER A 24 -9.77 11.84 13.93
CA SER A 24 -9.79 11.87 15.39
C SER A 24 -11.12 11.41 15.99
N THR A 25 -12.21 11.41 15.23
CA THR A 25 -13.56 11.02 15.68
C THR A 25 -13.87 9.58 15.27
N ASN A 26 -14.52 8.83 16.17
CA ASN A 26 -14.96 7.45 15.92
C ASN A 26 -16.14 7.33 14.92
N ASP A 27 -16.48 8.41 14.20
CA ASP A 27 -17.60 8.45 13.25
C ASP A 27 -17.20 9.22 11.98
N LEU A 28 -16.55 8.48 11.08
CA LEU A 28 -16.11 8.97 9.77
C LEU A 28 -17.28 9.57 8.98
N ALA A 29 -18.50 9.03 9.10
CA ALA A 29 -19.66 9.49 8.35
C ALA A 29 -20.10 10.89 8.78
N ARG A 30 -20.17 11.15 10.09
CA ARG A 30 -20.49 12.49 10.63
C ARG A 30 -19.44 13.52 10.26
N THR A 31 -18.18 13.13 10.29
CA THR A 31 -17.10 14.07 9.96
C THR A 31 -17.03 14.33 8.47
N VAL A 32 -17.27 13.34 7.61
CA VAL A 32 -17.36 13.57 6.16
C VAL A 32 -18.54 14.50 5.81
N GLN A 33 -19.68 14.35 6.49
CA GLN A 33 -20.84 15.25 6.32
C GLN A 33 -20.54 16.70 6.71
N SER A 34 -19.64 16.95 7.67
CA SER A 34 -19.29 18.31 8.09
C SER A 34 -18.39 19.06 7.09
N PHE A 35 -17.86 18.42 6.06
CA PHE A 35 -16.99 19.03 5.04
C PHE A 35 -17.69 19.52 3.79
N GLY A 36 -19.01 19.36 3.76
CA GLY A 36 -19.82 19.70 2.60
C GLY A 36 -19.73 18.66 1.49
N LYS A 37 -20.68 18.78 0.57
CA LYS A 37 -20.97 17.77 -0.45
C LYS A 37 -19.78 17.39 -1.34
N HIS A 38 -18.93 18.35 -1.70
CA HIS A 38 -17.81 18.08 -2.60
C HIS A 38 -16.74 17.17 -1.98
N CYS A 39 -16.45 17.37 -0.69
CA CYS A 39 -15.51 16.53 0.05
C CYS A 39 -16.08 15.12 0.24
N GLU A 40 -17.38 15.03 0.53
CA GLU A 40 -18.10 13.76 0.57
C GLU A 40 -18.06 13.02 -0.77
N ASP A 41 -18.27 13.72 -1.89
CA ASP A 41 -18.22 13.13 -3.24
C ASP A 41 -16.82 12.58 -3.55
N ILE A 42 -15.75 13.31 -3.24
CA ILE A 42 -14.36 12.87 -3.48
C ILE A 42 -14.00 11.67 -2.59
N LEU A 43 -14.33 11.73 -1.30
CA LEU A 43 -14.03 10.63 -0.36
C LEU A 43 -14.84 9.39 -0.69
N SER A 44 -16.11 9.56 -1.03
CA SER A 44 -16.96 8.47 -1.54
C SER A 44 -16.38 7.88 -2.81
N TRP A 45 -16.02 8.71 -3.80
CA TRP A 45 -15.39 8.25 -5.03
C TRP A 45 -14.10 7.47 -4.75
N ALA A 46 -13.23 7.96 -3.86
CA ALA A 46 -11.98 7.30 -3.52
C ALA A 46 -12.22 5.93 -2.88
N CYS A 47 -13.19 5.82 -1.97
CA CYS A 47 -13.58 4.59 -1.29
C CYS A 47 -14.30 3.59 -2.20
N PHE A 48 -15.18 4.05 -3.09
CA PHE A 48 -16.00 3.17 -3.95
C PHE A 48 -15.30 2.75 -5.24
N THR A 49 -14.35 3.54 -5.74
CA THR A 49 -13.60 3.19 -6.94
C THR A 49 -12.63 2.04 -6.65
N TYR A 50 -12.11 1.95 -5.43
CA TYR A 50 -11.23 0.85 -5.04
C TYR A 50 -12.00 -0.42 -4.76
N ARG A 51 -11.84 -1.42 -5.63
CA ARG A 51 -12.55 -2.71 -5.57
C ARG A 51 -11.83 -3.79 -4.75
N GLY A 52 -10.85 -3.41 -3.94
CA GLY A 52 -10.17 -4.30 -3.00
C GLY A 52 -10.48 -3.96 -1.55
N TYR A 53 -9.88 -4.70 -0.61
CA TYR A 53 -10.02 -4.45 0.82
C TYR A 53 -8.65 -4.24 1.45
N LEU A 54 -8.37 -2.98 1.82
CA LEU A 54 -7.18 -2.57 2.54
C LEU A 54 -7.53 -2.39 4.01
N MET A 55 -6.78 -3.02 4.90
CA MET A 55 -6.99 -2.90 6.34
C MET A 55 -5.66 -2.69 7.09
N PRO A 56 -5.66 -1.97 8.22
CA PRO A 56 -4.51 -1.97 9.12
C PRO A 56 -4.17 -3.40 9.55
N ALA A 57 -2.88 -3.72 9.60
CA ALA A 57 -2.41 -5.01 10.09
C ALA A 57 -2.59 -5.08 11.61
N THR A 58 -3.48 -5.96 12.06
CA THR A 58 -3.81 -6.19 13.48
C THR A 58 -3.72 -7.68 13.82
N GLY A 59 -3.62 -8.00 15.11
CA GLY A 59 -3.53 -9.39 15.58
C GLY A 59 -2.41 -10.16 14.90
N GLN A 60 -2.73 -11.31 14.33
CA GLN A 60 -1.79 -12.22 13.67
C GLN A 60 -1.24 -11.69 12.33
N LEU A 61 -1.88 -10.68 11.73
CA LEU A 61 -1.38 -10.03 10.51
C LEU A 61 -0.33 -8.95 10.81
N ARG A 62 -0.21 -8.52 12.08
CA ARG A 62 0.76 -7.50 12.47
C ARG A 62 2.11 -8.13 12.73
N ILE A 63 3.12 -7.69 12.00
CA ILE A 63 4.51 -8.10 12.21
C ILE A 63 5.10 -7.22 13.32
N LEU A 64 5.67 -7.85 14.34
CA LEU A 64 6.16 -7.16 15.53
C LEU A 64 7.54 -6.53 15.30
N ASN A 65 8.00 -5.72 16.26
CA ASN A 65 9.34 -5.11 16.28
C ASN A 65 9.67 -4.22 15.06
N MET A 66 8.67 -3.55 14.50
CA MET A 66 8.83 -2.55 13.46
C MET A 66 8.37 -1.17 13.95
N PRO A 67 9.16 -0.49 14.80
CA PRO A 67 8.81 0.82 15.32
C PRO A 67 8.75 1.84 14.17
N LYS A 68 7.82 2.80 14.25
CA LYS A 68 7.63 3.86 13.22
C LYS A 68 7.26 3.34 11.83
N ILE A 69 6.76 2.10 11.73
CA ILE A 69 6.24 1.52 10.50
C ILE A 69 4.77 1.19 10.69
N HIS A 70 3.91 1.87 9.95
CA HIS A 70 2.50 1.51 9.85
C HIS A 70 2.35 0.39 8.82
N GLN A 71 1.55 -0.61 9.16
CA GLN A 71 1.39 -1.82 8.38
C GLN A 71 -0.05 -1.92 7.94
N PHE A 72 -0.25 -2.17 6.66
CA PHE A 72 -1.54 -2.46 6.08
C PHE A 72 -1.46 -3.73 5.26
N VAL A 73 -2.56 -4.48 5.25
CA VAL A 73 -2.70 -5.73 4.51
C VAL A 73 -3.79 -5.57 3.48
N LEU A 74 -3.50 -6.06 2.28
CA LEU A 74 -4.48 -6.25 1.23
C LEU A 74 -5.15 -7.60 1.44
N ALA A 75 -6.34 -7.61 2.06
CA ALA A 75 -7.06 -8.88 2.27
C ALA A 75 -7.51 -9.48 0.92
N ASN A 76 -7.84 -8.60 -0.02
CA ASN A 76 -8.04 -8.93 -1.43
C ASN A 76 -7.76 -7.71 -2.30
N ALA A 77 -7.13 -7.93 -3.44
CA ALA A 77 -7.13 -6.96 -4.53
C ALA A 77 -8.48 -6.98 -5.27
N SER A 78 -8.58 -6.21 -6.37
CA SER A 78 -9.73 -6.31 -7.26
C SER A 78 -9.85 -7.74 -7.82
N PRO A 79 -11.06 -8.24 -8.10
CA PRO A 79 -11.25 -9.61 -8.62
C PRO A 79 -10.43 -9.89 -9.87
N ASP A 80 -10.28 -8.91 -10.77
CA ASP A 80 -9.53 -9.03 -12.01
C ASP A 80 -8.02 -9.18 -11.75
N LEU A 81 -7.47 -8.46 -10.77
CA LEU A 81 -6.06 -8.59 -10.38
C LEU A 81 -5.80 -9.96 -9.74
N GLU A 82 -6.66 -10.40 -8.81
CA GLU A 82 -6.52 -11.72 -8.19
C GLU A 82 -6.64 -12.85 -9.22
N SER A 83 -7.56 -12.73 -10.19
CA SER A 83 -7.75 -13.75 -11.22
C SER A 83 -6.54 -13.88 -12.15
N ARG A 84 -5.95 -12.75 -12.57
CA ARG A 84 -4.76 -12.76 -13.44
C ARG A 84 -3.54 -13.29 -12.70
N PHE A 85 -3.37 -12.89 -11.44
CA PHE A 85 -2.30 -13.43 -10.59
C PHE A 85 -2.44 -14.93 -10.34
N GLU A 86 -3.64 -15.41 -10.01
CA GLU A 86 -3.87 -16.85 -9.79
C GLU A 86 -3.56 -17.66 -11.05
N ALA A 87 -3.88 -17.16 -12.24
CA ALA A 87 -3.52 -17.82 -13.50
C ALA A 87 -2.00 -17.98 -13.66
N GLU A 88 -1.21 -16.95 -13.32
CA GLU A 88 0.25 -17.00 -13.35
C GLU A 88 0.83 -17.95 -12.28
N VAL A 89 0.22 -18.01 -11.09
CA VAL A 89 0.59 -18.97 -10.04
C VAL A 89 0.37 -20.40 -10.52
N GLN A 90 -0.79 -20.71 -11.10
CA GLN A 90 -1.09 -22.04 -11.62
C GLN A 90 -0.16 -22.42 -12.79
N ALA A 91 0.09 -21.48 -13.71
CA ALA A 91 1.03 -21.68 -14.81
C ALA A 91 2.48 -21.91 -14.33
N SER A 92 2.84 -21.37 -13.16
CA SER A 92 4.18 -21.52 -12.57
C SER A 92 4.36 -22.78 -11.72
N GLY A 93 3.33 -23.62 -11.55
CA GLY A 93 3.39 -24.84 -10.74
C GLY A 93 2.75 -24.72 -9.35
N GLY A 94 1.91 -23.70 -9.13
CA GLY A 94 1.11 -23.52 -7.90
C GLY A 94 1.76 -22.64 -6.85
N HIS A 95 1.07 -22.48 -5.71
CA HIS A 95 1.45 -21.53 -4.64
C HIS A 95 2.80 -21.84 -3.99
N ASP A 96 3.28 -23.08 -4.05
CA ASP A 96 4.61 -23.47 -3.52
C ASP A 96 5.78 -22.82 -4.30
N THR A 97 5.48 -22.24 -5.48
CA THR A 97 6.46 -21.55 -6.32
C THR A 97 6.49 -20.04 -6.10
N THR A 98 5.58 -19.51 -5.26
CA THR A 98 5.53 -18.08 -4.98
C THR A 98 6.55 -17.68 -3.92
N ARG A 99 6.91 -16.40 -3.90
CA ARG A 99 7.81 -15.83 -2.88
C ARG A 99 7.47 -14.39 -2.60
N ILE A 100 7.93 -13.88 -1.47
CA ILE A 100 7.85 -12.46 -1.17
C ILE A 100 9.06 -11.72 -1.70
N VAL A 101 8.78 -10.65 -2.44
CA VAL A 101 9.74 -9.65 -2.89
C VAL A 101 9.24 -8.27 -2.47
N PHE A 102 10.10 -7.26 -2.56
CA PHE A 102 9.82 -5.91 -2.09
C PHE A 102 9.93 -4.90 -3.23
N HIS A 103 9.00 -3.95 -3.24
CA HIS A 103 8.99 -2.85 -4.20
C HIS A 103 8.82 -1.53 -3.44
N GLY A 104 9.83 -0.65 -3.50
CA GLY A 104 9.71 0.71 -3.00
C GLY A 104 9.06 1.58 -4.06
N THR A 105 8.13 2.44 -3.65
CA THR A 105 7.42 3.32 -4.56
C THR A 105 7.24 4.70 -3.95
N ARG A 106 6.96 5.67 -4.80
CA ARG A 106 6.54 7.00 -4.38
C ARG A 106 5.09 6.94 -3.91
N PHE A 107 4.74 7.75 -2.91
CA PHE A 107 3.40 7.75 -2.34
C PHE A 107 2.30 8.12 -3.37
N ASP A 108 2.60 9.02 -4.31
CA ASP A 108 1.70 9.42 -5.41
C ASP A 108 1.33 8.26 -6.35
N ARG A 109 2.14 7.20 -6.42
CA ARG A 109 1.87 5.99 -7.21
C ARG A 109 1.07 4.94 -6.47
N LEU A 110 0.93 5.06 -5.15
CA LEU A 110 0.30 4.02 -4.34
C LEU A 110 -1.15 3.77 -4.76
N TYR A 111 -1.95 4.83 -4.94
CA TYR A 111 -3.35 4.68 -5.31
C TYR A 111 -3.54 4.03 -6.70
N PRO A 112 -2.84 4.47 -7.78
CA PRO A 112 -2.85 3.74 -9.05
C PRO A 112 -2.40 2.28 -8.95
N ILE A 113 -1.35 1.99 -8.17
CA ILE A 113 -0.87 0.61 -7.96
C ILE A 113 -1.94 -0.26 -7.29
N LEU A 114 -2.67 0.28 -6.31
CA LEU A 114 -3.77 -0.43 -5.66
C LEU A 114 -4.91 -0.75 -6.65
N GLN A 115 -5.23 0.19 -7.54
CA GLN A 115 -6.30 0.03 -8.51
C GLN A 115 -5.94 -0.93 -9.65
N GLN A 116 -4.72 -0.83 -10.17
CA GLN A 116 -4.33 -1.43 -11.46
C GLN A 116 -3.24 -2.49 -11.34
N GLY A 117 -2.71 -2.71 -10.14
CA GLY A 117 -1.50 -3.51 -9.92
C GLY A 117 -0.23 -2.73 -10.27
N LEU A 118 0.92 -3.39 -10.10
CA LEU A 118 2.19 -2.86 -10.58
C LEU A 118 2.21 -2.91 -12.12
N GLN A 119 2.75 -1.89 -12.76
CA GLN A 119 2.81 -1.79 -14.22
C GLN A 119 4.25 -1.62 -14.72
N VAL A 120 4.52 -2.15 -15.91
CA VAL A 120 5.77 -1.91 -16.61
C VAL A 120 5.72 -0.51 -17.22
N CYS A 121 6.51 0.41 -16.66
CA CYS A 121 6.62 1.78 -17.15
C CYS A 121 7.93 2.06 -17.89
N SER A 122 8.76 1.04 -18.16
CA SER A 122 10.00 1.20 -18.94
C SER A 122 9.71 1.72 -20.35
N GLY A 123 10.51 2.66 -20.83
CA GLY A 123 10.34 3.36 -22.10
C GLY A 123 9.26 4.46 -22.08
N THR A 124 8.67 4.78 -20.93
CA THR A 124 7.61 5.80 -20.81
C THR A 124 8.08 7.01 -20.01
N ASN A 125 7.32 8.11 -20.06
CA ASN A 125 7.56 9.29 -19.22
C ASN A 125 7.40 9.02 -17.71
N LEU A 126 6.90 7.84 -17.32
CA LEU A 126 6.75 7.40 -15.94
C LEU A 126 7.94 6.56 -15.44
N GLU A 127 8.91 6.27 -16.29
CA GLU A 127 10.19 5.66 -15.90
C GLU A 127 10.99 6.64 -15.03
N ILE A 128 11.31 6.26 -13.78
CA ILE A 128 12.14 7.10 -12.89
C ILE A 128 13.60 6.70 -13.02
N HIS A 129 13.86 5.41 -13.11
CA HIS A 129 15.20 4.85 -13.17
C HIS A 129 15.31 4.09 -14.47
N GLY A 130 16.32 4.45 -15.26
CA GLY A 130 16.62 3.83 -16.55
C GLY A 130 16.50 2.30 -16.49
N ALA A 131 16.10 1.68 -17.61
CA ALA A 131 16.05 0.24 -17.80
C ALA A 131 17.46 -0.40 -17.93
N ILE A 132 18.39 -0.05 -17.02
CA ILE A 132 19.80 -0.50 -17.00
C ILE A 132 19.90 -2.02 -17.04
N SER A 133 18.92 -2.68 -16.43
CA SER A 133 18.85 -4.12 -16.22
C SER A 133 17.75 -4.78 -17.06
N GLY A 134 17.20 -4.05 -18.05
CA GLY A 134 16.10 -4.48 -18.89
C GLY A 134 14.76 -3.83 -18.52
N ASN A 135 13.79 -3.99 -19.42
CA ASN A 135 12.45 -3.45 -19.29
C ASN A 135 11.61 -4.31 -18.35
N GLY A 136 11.00 -3.70 -17.34
CA GLY A 136 10.14 -4.42 -16.39
C GLY A 136 9.94 -3.70 -15.06
N ILE A 137 9.21 -4.36 -14.17
CA ILE A 137 9.01 -3.93 -12.80
C ILE A 137 10.18 -4.45 -11.97
N TYR A 138 10.84 -3.53 -11.25
CA TYR A 138 11.97 -3.84 -10.38
C TYR A 138 11.48 -4.18 -8.98
N ALA A 139 11.80 -5.37 -8.50
CA ALA A 139 11.56 -5.79 -7.13
C ALA A 139 12.86 -6.36 -6.52
N ALA A 140 12.98 -6.37 -5.20
CA ALA A 140 14.18 -6.81 -4.51
C ALA A 140 13.86 -7.85 -3.42
N ASN A 141 14.80 -8.74 -3.14
CA ASN A 141 14.73 -9.64 -1.99
C ASN A 141 14.88 -8.88 -0.67
N GLU A 142 15.64 -7.78 -0.67
CA GLU A 142 15.88 -6.99 0.53
C GLU A 142 15.05 -5.68 0.53
N PRO A 143 14.26 -5.42 1.59
CA PRO A 143 13.52 -4.18 1.77
C PRO A 143 14.39 -2.93 1.71
N SER A 144 15.61 -3.00 2.24
CA SER A 144 16.56 -1.88 2.26
C SER A 144 16.96 -1.43 0.86
N TYR A 145 17.09 -2.38 -0.07
CA TYR A 145 17.38 -2.08 -1.48
C TYR A 145 16.14 -1.53 -2.18
N ALA A 146 14.97 -2.13 -1.96
CA ALA A 146 13.71 -1.64 -2.51
C ALA A 146 13.40 -0.20 -2.07
N LEU A 147 13.68 0.14 -0.80
CA LEU A 147 13.45 1.48 -0.25
C LEU A 147 14.29 2.59 -0.88
N GLN A 148 15.38 2.28 -1.59
CA GLN A 148 16.15 3.28 -2.33
C GLN A 148 15.32 3.93 -3.44
N TYR A 149 14.28 3.23 -3.90
CA TYR A 149 13.32 3.69 -4.90
C TYR A 149 12.09 4.39 -4.29
N ALA A 150 11.97 4.37 -2.96
CA ALA A 150 10.91 5.06 -2.22
C ALA A 150 11.38 6.47 -1.83
N HIS A 151 10.96 7.48 -2.58
CA HIS A 151 11.22 8.87 -2.20
C HIS A 151 10.40 9.26 -0.97
N GLN A 152 11.03 9.98 -0.05
CA GLN A 152 10.33 10.55 1.09
C GLN A 152 9.37 11.63 0.60
N LEU A 153 8.14 11.57 1.09
CA LEU A 153 7.14 12.62 0.90
C LEU A 153 6.88 13.32 2.22
N ASP A 154 7.20 14.60 2.31
CA ASP A 154 7.08 15.37 3.54
C ASP A 154 5.63 15.50 4.01
N HIS A 155 4.73 15.79 3.06
CA HIS A 155 3.29 15.86 3.30
C HIS A 155 2.54 15.08 2.22
N ALA A 156 2.10 13.86 2.53
CA ALA A 156 1.19 13.12 1.68
C ALA A 156 -0.16 13.84 1.56
N TRP A 157 -0.67 14.28 2.70
CA TRP A 157 -1.82 15.15 2.81
C TRP A 157 -1.61 16.00 4.07
N ARG A 158 -1.89 17.31 4.01
CA ARG A 158 -1.56 18.28 5.07
C ARG A 158 -2.05 17.82 6.46
N ASN A 159 -3.22 17.17 6.50
CA ASN A 159 -3.86 16.69 7.72
C ASN A 159 -3.76 15.18 7.94
N SER A 160 -2.92 14.49 7.17
CA SER A 160 -2.65 13.08 7.43
C SER A 160 -1.85 12.92 8.72
N LYS A 161 -2.13 11.84 9.45
CA LYS A 161 -1.26 11.36 10.53
C LYS A 161 0.12 10.94 10.00
N PHE A 162 0.21 10.62 8.71
CA PHE A 162 1.45 10.22 8.04
C PHE A 162 2.20 11.46 7.52
N LYS A 163 3.29 11.81 8.21
CA LYS A 163 4.21 12.90 7.82
C LYS A 163 5.58 12.30 7.51
N LYS A 164 6.24 12.85 6.48
CA LYS A 164 7.58 12.43 6.05
C LYS A 164 7.71 10.92 5.88
N VAL A 165 6.95 10.38 4.94
CA VAL A 165 6.80 8.93 4.77
C VAL A 165 7.47 8.40 3.52
N ARG A 166 7.93 7.15 3.61
CA ARG A 166 8.34 6.30 2.48
C ARG A 166 7.43 5.09 2.41
N VAL A 167 7.12 4.64 1.19
CA VAL A 167 6.24 3.48 0.97
C VAL A 167 7.05 2.30 0.45
N LEU A 168 6.91 1.18 1.16
CA LEU A 168 7.46 -0.11 0.78
C LEU A 168 6.32 -1.11 0.64
N LEU A 169 6.30 -1.85 -0.46
CA LEU A 169 5.31 -2.89 -0.73
C LEU A 169 5.92 -4.26 -0.49
N GLY A 170 5.20 -5.11 0.24
CA GLY A 170 5.42 -6.56 0.27
C GLY A 170 4.59 -7.21 -0.84
N VAL A 171 5.26 -7.84 -1.79
CA VAL A 171 4.68 -8.30 -3.05
C VAL A 171 4.88 -9.81 -3.18
N GLU A 172 3.80 -10.54 -3.46
CA GLU A 172 3.84 -11.95 -3.83
C GLU A 172 4.20 -12.07 -5.30
N LEU A 173 5.30 -12.76 -5.60
CA LEU A 173 5.79 -13.02 -6.94
C LEU A 173 5.50 -14.46 -7.33
N ALA A 174 4.80 -14.66 -8.45
CA ALA A 174 4.52 -15.97 -9.04
C ALA A 174 5.73 -16.53 -9.80
N GLY A 175 6.08 -17.79 -9.51
CA GLY A 175 7.13 -18.55 -10.18
C GLY A 175 8.56 -18.10 -9.90
N THR A 176 9.51 -18.74 -10.57
CA THR A 176 10.92 -18.37 -10.57
C THR A 176 11.13 -17.28 -11.64
N GLY A 177 11.28 -16.02 -11.22
CA GLY A 177 11.66 -14.95 -12.14
C GLY A 177 13.11 -15.10 -12.63
N ASN A 178 13.49 -14.27 -13.60
CA ASN A 178 14.91 -14.12 -13.93
C ASN A 178 15.57 -13.30 -12.82
N LEU A 179 16.41 -13.95 -12.01
CA LEU A 179 17.31 -13.28 -11.08
C LEU A 179 18.37 -12.55 -11.89
N LEU A 180 18.51 -11.25 -11.70
CA LEU A 180 19.77 -10.60 -12.07
C LEU A 180 20.79 -10.97 -11.00
N THR A 181 21.80 -11.69 -11.47
CA THR A 181 22.61 -12.68 -10.75
C THR A 181 23.62 -12.12 -9.75
N ASN A 182 23.43 -10.92 -9.20
CA ASN A 182 24.40 -10.40 -8.23
C ASN A 182 23.86 -9.56 -7.06
N ARG A 183 22.56 -9.25 -6.98
CA ARG A 183 22.02 -8.36 -5.92
C ARG A 183 20.63 -8.72 -5.39
N GLY A 184 20.09 -9.89 -5.74
CA GLY A 184 18.75 -10.29 -5.32
C GLY A 184 17.66 -9.35 -5.87
N VAL A 185 17.83 -8.86 -7.10
CA VAL A 185 16.87 -7.98 -7.79
C VAL A 185 16.19 -8.77 -8.91
N TRP A 186 14.89 -8.55 -9.04
CA TRP A 186 14.00 -9.13 -10.03
C TRP A 186 13.58 -8.05 -11.01
N VAL A 187 13.68 -8.36 -12.30
CA VAL A 187 13.05 -7.55 -13.36
C VAL A 187 11.92 -8.39 -13.92
N VAL A 188 10.69 -7.98 -13.62
CA VAL A 188 9.49 -8.73 -13.97
C VAL A 188 8.80 -8.03 -15.13
N SER A 189 8.79 -8.67 -16.29
CA SER A 189 8.18 -8.14 -17.52
C SER A 189 6.67 -8.35 -17.59
N ASN A 190 6.15 -9.42 -16.96
CA ASN A 190 4.70 -9.66 -16.85
C ASN A 190 4.18 -9.12 -15.51
N PRO A 191 3.42 -8.01 -15.48
CA PRO A 191 2.88 -7.44 -14.24
C PRO A 191 1.97 -8.41 -13.48
N ASP A 192 1.33 -9.34 -14.19
CA ASP A 192 0.35 -10.27 -13.59
C ASP A 192 1.02 -11.30 -12.69
N ARG A 193 2.35 -11.42 -12.74
CA ARG A 193 3.14 -12.23 -11.81
C ARG A 193 3.33 -11.58 -10.44
N LEU A 194 2.92 -10.32 -10.25
CA LEU A 194 3.15 -9.56 -9.03
C LEU A 194 1.82 -9.16 -8.39
N MET A 195 1.67 -9.49 -7.11
CA MET A 195 0.51 -9.10 -6.32
C MET A 195 0.93 -8.38 -5.05
N VAL A 196 0.46 -7.15 -4.84
CA VAL A 196 0.68 -6.42 -3.59
C VAL A 196 -0.13 -7.07 -2.48
N ARG A 197 0.52 -7.41 -1.36
CA ARG A 197 -0.12 -8.06 -0.21
C ARG A 197 0.01 -7.25 1.07
N TYR A 198 1.15 -6.57 1.23
CA TYR A 198 1.42 -5.70 2.38
C TYR A 198 1.87 -4.33 1.92
N ILE A 199 1.50 -3.31 2.69
CA ILE A 199 1.97 -1.93 2.53
C ILE A 199 2.59 -1.51 3.86
N PHE A 200 3.86 -1.14 3.80
CA PHE A 200 4.60 -0.57 4.90
C PHE A 200 4.77 0.92 4.64
N VAL A 201 4.23 1.74 5.54
CA VAL A 201 4.40 3.19 5.53
C VAL A 201 5.41 3.53 6.63
N LEU A 202 6.62 3.86 6.21
CA LEU A 202 7.76 4.14 7.08
C LEU A 202 7.81 5.64 7.38
N GLU A 203 7.74 6.04 8.65
CA GLU A 203 7.92 7.43 9.08
C GLU A 203 9.40 7.85 9.08
N GLU A 204 9.64 9.14 9.33
CA GLU A 204 10.99 9.70 9.45
C GLU A 204 11.82 8.96 10.52
N GLY A 205 13.00 8.51 10.09
CA GLY A 205 13.93 7.74 10.91
C GLY A 205 13.57 6.26 11.09
N ALA A 206 12.52 5.74 10.45
CA ALA A 206 12.30 4.29 10.37
C ALA A 206 13.37 3.63 9.49
N ASN A 207 13.90 2.51 9.97
CA ASN A 207 14.84 1.67 9.21
C ASN A 207 14.08 0.66 8.35
N ALA A 208 14.70 0.25 7.25
CA ALA A 208 14.22 -0.87 6.47
C ALA A 208 14.16 -2.13 7.35
N PRO A 209 13.05 -2.87 7.38
CA PRO A 209 13.03 -4.18 8.02
C PRO A 209 13.94 -5.16 7.28
N LEU A 210 14.41 -6.21 7.97
CA LEU A 210 15.17 -7.28 7.34
C LEU A 210 14.21 -8.28 6.67
N ALA A 211 14.52 -8.70 5.44
CA ALA A 211 13.68 -9.63 4.68
C ALA A 211 13.36 -10.91 5.48
N MET A 212 14.38 -11.49 6.11
CA MET A 212 14.26 -12.71 6.92
C MET A 212 13.25 -12.60 8.08
N HIS A 213 12.97 -11.39 8.57
CA HIS A 213 12.02 -11.18 9.66
C HIS A 213 10.58 -10.95 9.17
N ILE A 214 10.38 -10.61 7.91
CA ILE A 214 9.06 -10.18 7.42
C ILE A 214 8.51 -11.04 6.29
N ALA A 215 9.36 -11.68 5.47
CA ALA A 215 8.91 -12.49 4.34
C ALA A 215 8.02 -13.66 4.78
N GLN A 216 8.45 -14.42 5.79
CA GLN A 216 7.68 -15.57 6.28
C GLN A 216 6.38 -15.15 7.01
N PRO A 217 6.37 -14.13 7.89
CA PRO A 217 5.12 -13.61 8.43
C PRO A 217 4.13 -13.10 7.36
N ILE A 218 4.62 -12.42 6.32
CA ILE A 218 3.78 -11.98 5.20
C ILE A 218 3.12 -13.20 4.53
N MET A 219 3.91 -14.21 4.16
CA MET A 219 3.39 -15.45 3.56
C MET A 219 2.34 -16.12 4.44
N SER A 220 2.62 -16.26 5.74
CA SER A 220 1.69 -16.84 6.70
C SER A 220 0.38 -16.06 6.77
N GLY A 221 0.44 -14.73 6.84
CA GLY A 221 -0.73 -13.87 6.85
C GLY A 221 -1.56 -13.96 5.57
N ILE A 222 -0.92 -14.06 4.40
CA ILE A 222 -1.61 -14.27 3.12
C ILE A 222 -2.34 -15.61 3.11
N SER A 223 -1.67 -16.69 3.53
CA SER A 223 -2.27 -18.03 3.58
C SER A 223 -3.49 -18.07 4.50
N MET A 224 -3.43 -17.38 5.65
CA MET A 224 -4.57 -17.24 6.56
C MET A 224 -5.75 -16.51 5.91
N LEU A 225 -5.50 -15.40 5.20
CA LEU A 225 -6.54 -14.65 4.50
C LEU A 225 -7.19 -15.48 3.39
N LYS A 226 -6.38 -16.19 2.60
CA LYS A 226 -6.86 -17.12 1.57
C LYS A 226 -7.72 -18.24 2.19
N ALA A 227 -7.28 -18.84 3.30
CA ALA A 227 -8.04 -19.88 4.01
C ALA A 227 -9.37 -19.37 4.56
N ALA A 228 -9.38 -18.18 5.18
CA ALA A 228 -10.60 -17.56 5.71
C ALA A 228 -11.62 -17.23 4.62
N LYS A 229 -11.17 -16.88 3.41
CA LYS A 229 -12.03 -16.64 2.25
C LYS A 229 -12.69 -17.94 1.76
N ASN A 230 -11.97 -19.05 1.78
CA ASN A 230 -12.47 -20.35 1.35
C ASN A 230 -13.45 -20.97 2.37
N ALA A 231 -13.26 -20.73 3.67
CA ALA A 231 -14.16 -21.23 4.72
C ALA A 231 -15.56 -20.57 4.72
N LYS A 232 -15.75 -19.48 3.97
CA LYS A 232 -17.03 -18.76 3.83
C LYS A 232 -17.80 -19.09 2.54
N LYS A 233 -17.26 -19.97 1.69
CA LYS A 233 -17.94 -20.50 0.51
C LYS A 233 -18.55 -21.86 0.82
#